data_AF-A0A1F6T0T8-F1
#
_entry.id   AF-A0A1F6T0T8-F1
#
_cell.length_a   1.000
_cell.length_b   1.000
_cell.length_c   1.000
_cell.angle_alpha   90.00
_cell.angle_beta   90.00
_cell.angle_gamma   90.00
#
_symmetry.space_group_name_H-M   'P 1'
#
loop_
_entity.id
_entity.type
_entity.pdbx_description
1 polymer ?
#
loop_
_entity_poly.entity_id
_entity_poly.type
_entity_poly.pdbx_seq_one_letter_code
_entity_poly.pdbx_strand_id
1 'polypeptide(L)'
;MAKSFLVDPEDVRQRLSTRYRAGHRRWLEGGGDWPLTLPLGAPSEREAREHKALVQAWLAQWQAWRGAGEVVWVERRWPILGTQYVPERIILRDARQIAMWLGQLERWQRAEQRYAVMAERWPRLVGGLAKYFDLLADYSEDDFRKLSAMLEWLESHPNSGLYIRQLPVPGVDTKWLASRRALIAEIFSVIQASADRVVEFYAVTGIRREPTLMRLRLLDSGARQVIGGLGDISAPAEEIAQLSLPLRRIFIVENLQTGLAFTELPGSAVFMGLGYAVELLSLIPWLRQLPCFYWGDLDTHGFAILNRIRCYLPDIHSILMDEAALLDHRDLWGQEDKPVRADLPMLTGAERGLYNNISSHRWAPRLRLEQERIPWIYAWQRLSCIAT
;
A
#
# COMPACT_ATOMS: atom_id res chain seq x y z
N MET A 1 14.80 -21.02 -36.52
CA MET A 1 14.03 -20.79 -37.76
C MET A 1 14.40 -19.42 -38.28
N ALA A 2 14.86 -19.31 -39.54
CA ALA A 2 15.20 -18.01 -40.12
C ALA A 2 13.94 -17.12 -40.17
N LYS A 3 14.06 -15.85 -39.80
CA LYS A 3 12.96 -14.89 -39.97
C LYS A 3 12.60 -14.86 -41.46
N SER A 4 11.38 -15.29 -41.77
CA SER A 4 10.82 -15.13 -43.11
C SER A 4 10.83 -13.63 -43.46
N PHE A 5 11.30 -13.30 -44.66
CA PHE A 5 11.22 -11.94 -45.19
C PHE A 5 9.77 -11.54 -45.47
N LEU A 6 8.87 -12.52 -45.64
CA LEU A 6 7.42 -12.35 -45.77
C LEU A 6 6.77 -12.26 -44.39
N VAL A 7 5.87 -11.30 -44.22
CA VAL A 7 5.11 -11.08 -43.00
C VAL A 7 3.66 -11.49 -43.25
N ASP A 8 3.21 -12.54 -42.59
CA ASP A 8 1.83 -13.02 -42.71
C ASP A 8 0.88 -12.30 -41.71
N PRO A 9 -0.45 -12.52 -41.78
CA PRO A 9 -1.39 -11.89 -40.85
C PRO A 9 -1.14 -12.21 -39.36
N GLU A 10 -0.57 -13.37 -39.04
CA GLU A 10 -0.24 -13.73 -37.65
C GLU A 10 1.02 -13.00 -37.19
N ASP A 11 2.04 -12.87 -38.04
CA ASP A 11 3.20 -12.02 -37.77
C ASP A 11 2.77 -10.55 -37.53
N VAL A 12 1.82 -10.05 -38.31
CA VAL A 12 1.22 -8.73 -38.09
C VAL A 12 0.52 -8.69 -36.74
N ARG A 13 -0.31 -9.69 -36.41
CA ARG A 13 -0.98 -9.79 -35.10
C ARG A 13 0.03 -9.73 -33.94
N GLN A 14 1.15 -10.43 -34.02
CA GLN A 14 2.19 -10.42 -32.97
C GLN A 14 2.87 -9.05 -32.83
N ARG A 15 3.18 -8.40 -33.96
CA ARG A 15 3.73 -7.03 -33.97
C ARG A 15 2.73 -6.02 -33.38
N LEU A 16 1.46 -6.16 -33.74
CA LEU A 16 0.38 -5.31 -33.23
C LEU A 16 0.13 -5.53 -31.74
N SER A 17 0.20 -6.76 -31.25
CA SER A 17 0.07 -7.10 -29.82
C SER A 17 1.14 -6.39 -28.99
N THR A 18 2.41 -6.45 -29.44
CA THR A 18 3.53 -5.74 -28.79
C THR A 18 3.30 -4.23 -28.78
N ARG A 19 2.90 -3.64 -29.92
CA ARG A 19 2.60 -2.20 -30.01
C ARG A 19 1.43 -1.80 -29.14
N TYR A 20 0.36 -2.59 -29.10
CA TYR A 20 -0.82 -2.33 -28.28
C TYR A 20 -0.44 -2.32 -26.80
N ARG A 21 0.28 -3.33 -26.31
CA ARG A 21 0.75 -3.36 -24.91
C ARG A 21 1.59 -2.13 -24.55
N ALA A 22 2.47 -1.69 -25.45
CA ALA A 22 3.32 -0.52 -25.21
C ALA A 22 2.60 0.83 -25.36
N GLY A 23 1.61 0.91 -26.25
CA GLY A 23 1.07 2.19 -26.74
C GLY A 23 -0.37 2.50 -26.35
N HIS A 24 -1.18 1.51 -25.91
CA HIS A 24 -2.62 1.66 -25.71
C HIS A 24 -3.01 2.85 -24.82
N ARG A 25 -2.23 3.11 -23.75
CA ARG A 25 -2.48 4.25 -22.85
C ARG A 25 -2.29 5.59 -23.58
N ARG A 26 -1.15 5.76 -24.26
CA ARG A 26 -0.87 6.96 -25.05
C ARG A 26 -1.89 7.18 -26.16
N TRP A 27 -2.34 6.09 -26.80
CA TRP A 27 -3.35 6.15 -27.85
C TRP A 27 -4.72 6.59 -27.33
N LEU A 28 -5.07 6.23 -26.09
CA LEU A 28 -6.32 6.62 -25.46
C LEU A 28 -6.39 8.15 -25.25
N GLU A 29 -5.25 8.79 -25.04
CA GLU A 29 -5.12 10.25 -24.90
C GLU A 29 -5.01 10.98 -26.26
N GLY A 30 -5.27 10.28 -27.37
CA GLY A 30 -5.17 10.83 -28.73
C GLY A 30 -3.76 10.84 -29.29
N GLY A 31 -2.77 10.25 -28.60
CA GLY A 31 -1.41 10.12 -29.11
C GLY A 31 -1.25 8.96 -30.11
N GLY A 32 -0.04 8.84 -30.67
CA GLY A 32 0.31 7.81 -31.65
C GLY A 32 0.47 8.36 -33.06
N ASP A 33 1.21 7.60 -33.87
CA ASP A 33 1.51 7.97 -35.26
C ASP A 33 0.55 7.21 -36.18
N TRP A 34 -0.45 7.93 -36.68
CA TRP A 34 -1.53 7.38 -37.50
C TRP A 34 -1.55 8.03 -38.89
N PRO A 35 -1.84 7.28 -39.96
CA PRO A 35 -2.11 5.84 -39.96
C PRO A 35 -0.84 5.00 -39.76
N LEU A 36 -0.95 3.90 -39.02
CA LEU A 36 0.13 2.94 -38.83
C LEU A 36 0.29 2.11 -40.10
N THR A 37 1.47 2.20 -40.72
CA THR A 37 1.82 1.42 -41.92
C THR A 37 2.83 0.34 -41.58
N LEU A 38 2.54 -0.91 -41.94
CA LEU A 38 3.45 -2.04 -41.74
C LEU A 38 3.82 -2.67 -43.09
N PRO A 39 5.11 -2.77 -43.42
CA PRO A 39 5.53 -3.50 -44.62
C PRO A 39 5.26 -4.99 -44.44
N LEU A 40 4.72 -5.61 -45.48
CA LEU A 40 4.41 -7.04 -45.52
C LEU A 40 5.55 -7.89 -46.11
N GLY A 41 6.62 -7.21 -46.58
CA GLY A 41 7.84 -7.86 -47.03
C GLY A 41 7.75 -8.39 -48.45
N ALA A 42 7.23 -7.59 -49.39
CA ALA A 42 7.10 -8.00 -50.79
C ALA A 42 8.44 -8.56 -51.35
N PRO A 43 8.44 -9.80 -51.90
CA PRO A 43 9.66 -10.46 -52.37
C PRO A 43 10.30 -9.75 -53.57
N SER A 44 11.60 -9.93 -53.73
CA SER A 44 12.26 -9.79 -55.04
C SER A 44 11.93 -10.96 -55.97
N GLU A 45 12.13 -10.80 -57.28
CA GLU A 45 11.91 -11.89 -58.25
C GLU A 45 12.74 -13.15 -57.92
N ARG A 46 13.97 -12.97 -57.43
CA ARG A 46 14.86 -14.06 -57.02
C ARG A 46 14.26 -14.86 -55.86
N GLU A 47 13.83 -14.18 -54.81
CA GLU A 47 13.21 -14.81 -53.62
C GLU A 47 11.88 -15.47 -53.97
N ALA A 48 11.08 -14.84 -54.85
CA ALA A 48 9.83 -15.41 -55.34
C ALA A 48 10.04 -16.73 -56.09
N ARG A 49 11.13 -16.85 -56.85
CA ARG A 49 11.50 -18.07 -57.57
C ARG A 49 12.07 -19.15 -56.65
N GLU A 50 12.98 -18.77 -55.75
CA GLU A 50 13.66 -19.70 -54.83
C GLU A 50 12.70 -20.24 -53.75
N HIS A 51 11.68 -19.47 -53.34
CA HIS A 51 10.74 -19.82 -52.28
C HIS A 51 9.27 -19.83 -52.75
N LYS A 52 9.00 -20.34 -53.95
CA LYS A 52 7.68 -20.30 -54.61
C LYS A 52 6.51 -20.73 -53.72
N ALA A 53 6.62 -21.85 -53.01
CA ALA A 53 5.54 -22.37 -52.17
C ALA A 53 5.20 -21.44 -50.99
N LEU A 54 6.21 -20.86 -50.34
CA LEU A 54 6.03 -19.92 -49.23
C LEU A 54 5.34 -18.64 -49.70
N VAL A 55 5.75 -18.12 -50.86
CA VAL A 55 5.19 -16.90 -51.45
C VAL A 55 3.73 -17.10 -51.86
N GLN A 56 3.39 -18.25 -52.47
CA GLN A 56 2.00 -18.57 -52.83
C GLN A 56 1.10 -18.70 -51.59
N ALA A 57 1.57 -19.38 -50.54
CA ALA A 57 0.82 -19.48 -49.28
C ALA A 57 0.60 -18.12 -48.61
N TRP A 58 1.63 -17.26 -48.60
CA TRP A 58 1.53 -15.89 -48.08
C TRP A 58 0.57 -15.02 -48.89
N LEU A 59 0.61 -15.08 -50.23
CA LEU A 59 -0.34 -14.38 -51.10
C LEU A 59 -1.79 -14.82 -50.82
N ALA A 60 -2.03 -16.13 -50.72
CA ALA A 60 -3.36 -16.67 -50.45
C ALA A 60 -3.93 -16.18 -49.10
N GLN A 61 -3.10 -16.11 -48.06
CA GLN A 61 -3.51 -15.57 -46.75
C GLN A 61 -3.95 -14.09 -46.85
N TRP A 62 -3.21 -13.26 -47.57
CA TRP A 62 -3.55 -11.85 -47.74
C TRP A 62 -4.74 -11.62 -48.69
N GLN A 63 -4.93 -12.47 -49.70
CA GLN A 63 -6.12 -12.43 -50.57
C GLN A 63 -7.40 -12.82 -49.83
N ALA A 64 -7.29 -13.79 -48.90
CA ALA A 64 -8.38 -14.22 -48.04
C ALA A 64 -8.64 -13.27 -46.86
N TRP A 65 -7.76 -12.31 -46.59
CA TRP A 65 -7.90 -11.40 -45.46
C TRP A 65 -9.17 -10.55 -45.56
N ARG A 66 -9.98 -10.56 -44.50
CA ARG A 66 -11.21 -9.76 -44.35
C ARG A 66 -11.28 -9.00 -43.03
N GLY A 67 -10.19 -8.99 -42.26
CA GLY A 67 -10.14 -8.32 -40.96
C GLY A 67 -9.82 -6.82 -41.06
N ALA A 68 -9.47 -6.22 -39.93
CA ALA A 68 -9.16 -4.80 -39.82
C ALA A 68 -8.03 -4.35 -40.75
N GLY A 69 -7.96 -3.06 -41.08
CA GLY A 69 -6.87 -2.48 -41.87
C GLY A 69 -7.01 -2.69 -43.38
N GLU A 70 -6.31 -1.84 -44.13
CA GLU A 70 -6.33 -1.80 -45.58
C GLU A 70 -5.02 -2.37 -46.14
N VAL A 71 -5.10 -3.47 -46.90
CA VAL A 71 -3.94 -4.07 -47.57
C VAL A 71 -3.71 -3.35 -48.89
N VAL A 72 -2.53 -2.74 -49.04
CA VAL A 72 -2.14 -2.06 -50.29
C VAL A 72 -1.42 -3.06 -51.19
N TRP A 73 -1.99 -3.27 -52.37
CA TRP A 73 -1.48 -4.16 -53.40
C TRP A 73 -0.75 -3.35 -54.47
N VAL A 74 0.40 -3.85 -54.91
CA VAL A 74 1.21 -3.22 -55.96
C VAL A 74 1.47 -4.19 -57.10
N GLU A 75 1.44 -3.66 -58.32
CA GLU A 75 1.86 -4.39 -59.52
C GLU A 75 3.39 -4.43 -59.59
N ARG A 76 3.97 -5.64 -59.69
CA ARG A 76 5.39 -5.88 -59.90
C ARG A 76 5.57 -6.58 -61.24
N ARG A 77 6.44 -6.04 -62.08
CA ARG A 77 6.80 -6.64 -63.38
C ARG A 77 8.16 -7.30 -63.25
N TRP A 78 8.19 -8.61 -63.42
CA TRP A 78 9.38 -9.44 -63.28
C TRP A 78 9.74 -10.07 -64.64
N PRO A 79 11.00 -9.96 -65.09
CA PRO A 79 11.46 -10.49 -66.38
C PRO A 79 11.08 -11.95 -66.68
N ILE A 80 11.10 -12.83 -65.67
CA ILE A 80 10.86 -14.28 -65.79
C ILE A 80 9.45 -14.64 -65.30
N LEU A 81 9.02 -14.07 -64.18
CA LEU A 81 7.75 -14.41 -63.53
C LEU A 81 6.56 -13.56 -64.02
N GLY A 82 6.79 -12.61 -64.93
CA GLY A 82 5.76 -11.75 -65.52
C GLY A 82 5.19 -10.71 -64.53
N THR A 83 3.99 -10.21 -64.83
CA THR A 83 3.28 -9.26 -63.96
C THR A 83 2.63 -9.99 -62.79
N GLN A 84 2.93 -9.57 -61.57
CA GLN A 84 2.40 -10.11 -60.32
C GLN A 84 1.81 -8.99 -59.46
N TYR A 85 0.69 -9.24 -58.80
CA TYR A 85 0.14 -8.34 -57.78
C TYR A 85 0.50 -8.87 -56.40
N VAL A 86 1.27 -8.09 -55.64
CA VAL A 86 1.77 -8.50 -54.32
C VAL A 86 1.32 -7.52 -53.25
N PRO A 87 0.97 -7.98 -52.04
CA PRO A 87 0.62 -7.10 -50.93
C PRO A 87 1.91 -6.48 -50.40
N GLU A 88 2.02 -5.16 -50.49
CA GLU A 88 3.25 -4.46 -50.13
C GLU A 88 3.27 -4.07 -48.65
N ARG A 89 2.13 -3.55 -48.19
CA ARG A 89 1.98 -2.98 -46.85
C ARG A 89 0.53 -3.08 -46.39
N ILE A 90 0.33 -3.00 -45.08
CA ILE A 90 -0.99 -2.83 -44.48
C ILE A 90 -1.08 -1.51 -43.72
N ILE A 91 -2.21 -0.84 -43.85
CA ILE A 91 -2.49 0.48 -43.27
C ILE A 91 -3.61 0.34 -42.23
N LEU A 92 -3.33 0.77 -41.00
CA LEU A 92 -4.29 0.83 -39.89
C LEU A 92 -4.53 2.30 -39.52
N ARG A 93 -5.77 2.76 -39.64
CA ARG A 93 -6.12 4.18 -39.51
C ARG A 93 -6.08 4.69 -38.08
N ASP A 94 -6.36 3.83 -37.11
CA ASP A 94 -6.46 4.19 -35.70
C ASP A 94 -6.22 2.99 -34.77
N ALA A 95 -6.22 3.26 -33.47
CA ALA A 95 -6.09 2.26 -32.42
C ALA A 95 -7.26 1.26 -32.37
N ARG A 96 -8.47 1.66 -32.78
CA ARG A 96 -9.65 0.77 -32.81
C ARG A 96 -9.44 -0.37 -33.80
N GLN A 97 -8.83 -0.10 -34.95
CA GLN A 97 -8.49 -1.15 -35.92
C GLN A 97 -7.45 -2.14 -35.37
N ILE A 98 -6.47 -1.67 -34.59
CA ILE A 98 -5.54 -2.56 -33.89
C ILE A 98 -6.29 -3.41 -32.85
N ALA A 99 -7.14 -2.78 -32.03
CA ALA A 99 -7.94 -3.49 -31.03
C ALA A 99 -8.84 -4.54 -31.68
N MET A 100 -9.48 -4.22 -32.80
CA MET A 100 -10.30 -5.15 -33.59
C MET A 100 -9.47 -6.35 -34.09
N TRP A 101 -8.28 -6.10 -34.64
CA TRP A 101 -7.38 -7.18 -35.07
C TRP A 101 -7.03 -8.14 -33.93
N LEU A 102 -6.82 -7.59 -32.72
CA LEU A 102 -6.44 -8.35 -31.54
C LEU A 102 -7.63 -9.00 -30.80
N GLY A 103 -8.87 -8.75 -31.23
CA GLY A 103 -10.08 -9.21 -30.53
C GLY A 103 -10.35 -8.46 -29.23
N GLN A 104 -9.91 -7.20 -29.14
CA GLN A 104 -9.99 -6.33 -27.96
C GLN A 104 -10.88 -5.09 -28.20
N LEU A 105 -11.69 -5.08 -29.27
CA LEU A 105 -12.45 -3.90 -29.67
C LEU A 105 -13.42 -3.43 -28.57
N GLU A 106 -14.21 -4.32 -28.00
CA GLU A 106 -15.16 -3.96 -26.92
C GLU A 106 -14.45 -3.40 -25.70
N ARG A 107 -13.32 -4.01 -25.31
CA ARG A 107 -12.49 -3.58 -24.19
C ARG A 107 -11.93 -2.17 -24.43
N TRP A 108 -11.46 -1.89 -25.65
CA TRP A 108 -10.99 -0.57 -26.06
C TRP A 108 -12.10 0.47 -26.07
N GLN A 109 -13.25 0.16 -26.68
CA GLN A 109 -14.39 1.08 -26.78
C GLN A 109 -14.94 1.45 -25.39
N ARG A 110 -14.99 0.49 -24.45
CA ARG A 110 -15.39 0.76 -23.07
C ARG A 110 -14.44 1.72 -22.39
N ALA A 111 -13.12 1.52 -22.56
CA ALA A 111 -12.12 2.41 -22.02
C ALA A 111 -12.22 3.83 -22.61
N GLU A 112 -12.42 3.94 -23.93
CA GLU A 112 -12.60 5.20 -24.65
C GLU A 112 -13.84 5.97 -24.19
N GLN A 113 -14.99 5.29 -24.08
CA GLN A 113 -16.22 5.91 -23.61
C GLN A 113 -16.08 6.42 -22.17
N ARG A 114 -15.54 5.59 -21.27
CA ARG A 114 -15.37 5.96 -19.86
C ARG A 114 -14.30 7.02 -19.66
N TYR A 115 -13.24 7.00 -20.46
CA TYR A 115 -12.25 8.07 -20.51
C TYR A 115 -12.92 9.40 -20.86
N ALA A 116 -13.73 9.44 -21.92
CA ALA A 116 -14.43 10.66 -22.33
C ALA A 116 -15.35 11.20 -21.23
N VAL A 117 -16.15 10.33 -20.59
CA VAL A 117 -17.04 10.71 -19.48
C VAL A 117 -16.26 11.31 -18.31
N MET A 118 -15.17 10.66 -17.87
CA MET A 118 -14.38 11.16 -16.74
C MET A 118 -13.58 12.42 -17.10
N ALA A 119 -13.08 12.54 -18.33
CA ALA A 119 -12.34 13.71 -18.81
C ALA A 119 -13.24 14.93 -18.96
N GLU A 120 -14.49 14.74 -19.41
CA GLU A 120 -15.50 15.79 -19.46
C GLU A 120 -15.88 16.26 -18.06
N ARG A 121 -16.11 15.31 -17.13
CA ARG A 121 -16.49 15.63 -15.75
C ARG A 121 -15.35 16.26 -14.95
N TRP A 122 -14.13 15.72 -15.08
CA TRP A 122 -12.94 16.16 -14.37
C TRP A 122 -11.79 16.43 -15.34
N PRO A 123 -11.75 17.62 -15.97
CA PRO A 123 -10.71 17.98 -16.94
C PRO A 123 -9.27 17.86 -16.41
N ARG A 124 -9.06 17.97 -15.09
CA ARG A 124 -7.76 17.79 -14.44
C ARG A 124 -7.19 16.37 -14.56
N LEU A 125 -8.03 15.37 -14.83
CA LEU A 125 -7.58 14.00 -15.05
C LEU A 125 -6.97 13.80 -16.44
N VAL A 126 -7.21 14.72 -17.39
CA VAL A 126 -6.65 14.64 -18.75
C VAL A 126 -5.12 14.60 -18.69
N GLY A 127 -4.52 13.68 -19.44
CA GLY A 127 -3.06 13.45 -19.46
C GLY A 127 -2.54 12.55 -18.33
N GLY A 128 -3.39 12.19 -17.37
CA GLY A 128 -3.07 11.20 -16.33
C GLY A 128 -4.03 10.00 -16.33
N LEU A 129 -5.24 10.16 -16.86
CA LEU A 129 -6.32 9.17 -16.77
C LEU A 129 -5.99 7.86 -17.51
N ALA A 130 -5.22 7.91 -18.60
CA ALA A 130 -4.90 6.71 -19.36
C ALA A 130 -3.98 5.72 -18.62
N LYS A 131 -3.33 6.13 -17.52
CA LYS A 131 -2.61 5.21 -16.64
C LYS A 131 -3.54 4.16 -16.02
N TYR A 132 -4.82 4.49 -15.88
CA TYR A 132 -5.87 3.61 -15.35
C TYR A 132 -6.63 2.87 -16.46
N PHE A 133 -6.00 2.60 -17.61
CA PHE A 133 -6.66 1.91 -18.73
C PHE A 133 -7.43 0.66 -18.30
N ASP A 134 -6.82 -0.22 -17.50
CA ASP A 134 -7.46 -1.48 -17.09
C ASP A 134 -8.70 -1.24 -16.21
N LEU A 135 -8.71 -0.18 -15.40
CA LEU A 135 -9.91 0.23 -14.66
C LEU A 135 -11.02 0.64 -15.63
N LEU A 136 -10.70 1.51 -16.59
CA LEU A 136 -11.67 1.98 -17.58
C LEU A 136 -12.19 0.83 -18.44
N ALA A 137 -11.30 -0.07 -18.84
CA ALA A 137 -11.59 -1.21 -19.70
C ALA A 137 -12.36 -2.34 -19.00
N ASP A 138 -12.02 -2.64 -17.74
CA ASP A 138 -12.37 -3.94 -17.14
C ASP A 138 -13.25 -3.82 -15.88
N TYR A 139 -13.42 -2.63 -15.30
CA TYR A 139 -14.40 -2.47 -14.22
C TYR A 139 -15.79 -2.85 -14.70
N SER A 140 -16.55 -3.52 -13.83
CA SER A 140 -17.99 -3.71 -14.04
C SER A 140 -18.68 -2.36 -14.16
N GLU A 141 -19.82 -2.31 -14.86
CA GLU A 141 -20.63 -1.08 -14.94
C GLU A 141 -21.04 -0.57 -13.55
N ASP A 142 -21.27 -1.48 -12.61
CA ASP A 142 -21.61 -1.15 -11.24
C ASP A 142 -20.44 -0.53 -10.47
N ASP A 143 -19.23 -1.11 -10.57
CA ASP A 143 -18.04 -0.55 -9.94
C ASP A 143 -17.65 0.81 -10.52
N PHE A 144 -17.78 0.97 -11.84
CA PHE A 144 -17.48 2.26 -12.49
C PHE A 144 -18.47 3.34 -12.03
N ARG A 145 -19.77 3.03 -11.98
CA ARG A 145 -20.80 3.94 -11.46
C ARG A 145 -20.56 4.30 -10.00
N LYS A 146 -20.19 3.34 -9.14
CA LYS A 146 -19.84 3.59 -7.74
C LYS A 146 -18.60 4.47 -7.59
N LEU A 147 -17.58 4.25 -8.41
CA LEU A 147 -16.37 5.08 -8.42
C LEU A 147 -16.71 6.53 -8.79
N SER A 148 -17.41 6.75 -9.89
CA SER A 148 -17.82 8.10 -10.30
C SER A 148 -18.67 8.77 -9.22
N ALA A 149 -19.69 8.09 -8.70
CA ALA A 149 -20.55 8.64 -7.64
C ALA A 149 -19.76 8.97 -6.37
N MET A 150 -18.78 8.15 -6.00
CA MET A 150 -17.92 8.41 -4.85
C MET A 150 -17.04 9.64 -5.07
N LEU A 151 -16.42 9.78 -6.25
CA LEU A 151 -15.59 10.94 -6.60
C LEU A 151 -16.42 12.23 -6.65
N GLU A 152 -17.62 12.19 -7.22
CA GLU A 152 -18.57 13.32 -7.25
C GLU A 152 -19.03 13.72 -5.84
N TRP A 153 -19.29 12.73 -4.99
CA TRP A 153 -19.67 12.98 -3.61
C TRP A 153 -18.54 13.64 -2.82
N LEU A 154 -17.30 13.17 -2.97
CA LEU A 154 -16.12 13.76 -2.34
C LEU A 154 -15.86 15.19 -2.80
N GLU A 155 -16.00 15.45 -4.10
CA GLU A 155 -15.85 16.79 -4.69
C GLU A 155 -16.88 17.78 -4.14
N SER A 156 -18.12 17.34 -3.94
CA SER A 156 -19.21 18.16 -3.38
C SER A 156 -19.18 18.30 -1.86
N HIS A 157 -18.47 17.41 -1.15
CA HIS A 157 -18.41 17.38 0.32
C HIS A 157 -16.95 17.30 0.82
N PRO A 158 -16.10 18.29 0.48
CA PRO A 158 -14.73 18.31 0.96
C PRO A 158 -14.71 18.38 2.50
N ASN A 159 -13.83 17.62 3.14
CA ASN A 159 -13.70 17.62 4.61
C ASN A 159 -15.01 17.31 5.35
N SER A 160 -15.83 16.41 4.79
CA SER A 160 -17.13 16.02 5.35
C SER A 160 -17.08 15.64 6.84
N GLY A 161 -15.94 15.14 7.34
CA GLY A 161 -15.80 14.69 8.72
C GLY A 161 -16.65 13.45 9.04
N LEU A 162 -17.19 12.79 8.01
CA LEU A 162 -17.99 11.57 8.14
C LEU A 162 -17.11 10.33 8.19
N TYR A 163 -17.53 9.33 8.96
CA TYR A 163 -16.95 7.99 8.89
C TYR A 163 -17.41 7.26 7.63
N ILE A 164 -16.66 6.24 7.23
CA ILE A 164 -16.94 5.42 6.03
C ILE A 164 -18.37 4.87 6.00
N ARG A 165 -18.92 4.45 7.14
CA ARG A 165 -20.29 3.90 7.23
C ARG A 165 -21.41 4.94 7.17
N GLN A 166 -21.06 6.23 7.26
CA GLN A 166 -22.01 7.33 7.18
C GLN A 166 -22.11 7.91 5.77
N LEU A 167 -21.24 7.49 4.84
CA LEU A 167 -21.19 8.04 3.49
C LEU A 167 -22.49 7.70 2.74
N PRO A 168 -23.27 8.70 2.31
CA PRO A 168 -24.56 8.48 1.66
C PRO A 168 -24.38 8.24 0.15
N VAL A 169 -23.50 7.31 -0.23
CA VAL A 169 -23.21 7.00 -1.64
C VAL A 169 -23.84 5.65 -2.02
N PRO A 170 -24.86 5.63 -2.90
CA PRO A 170 -25.60 4.42 -3.22
C PRO A 170 -24.69 3.27 -3.71
N GLY A 171 -24.82 2.11 -3.07
CA GLY A 171 -24.08 0.89 -3.42
C GLY A 171 -22.60 0.88 -3.01
N VAL A 172 -22.07 1.96 -2.43
CA VAL A 172 -20.72 2.01 -1.86
C VAL A 172 -20.78 1.52 -0.42
N ASP A 173 -20.43 0.26 -0.21
CA ASP A 173 -20.28 -0.30 1.12
C ASP A 173 -18.84 -0.18 1.65
N THR A 174 -18.65 -0.48 2.94
CA THR A 174 -17.33 -0.41 3.59
C THR A 174 -16.30 -1.34 2.95
N LYS A 175 -16.71 -2.52 2.46
CA LYS A 175 -15.81 -3.50 1.84
C LYS A 175 -15.35 -3.02 0.47
N TRP A 176 -16.27 -2.47 -0.33
CA TRP A 176 -15.98 -1.89 -1.63
C TRP A 176 -14.99 -0.73 -1.52
N LEU A 177 -15.19 0.16 -0.54
CA LEU A 177 -14.32 1.30 -0.31
C LEU A 177 -12.96 0.87 0.24
N ALA A 178 -12.93 -0.08 1.18
CA ALA A 178 -11.70 -0.57 1.79
C ALA A 178 -10.70 -1.11 0.77
N SER A 179 -11.17 -1.87 -0.24
CA SER A 179 -10.29 -2.41 -1.29
C SER A 179 -9.86 -1.37 -2.35
N ARG A 180 -10.37 -0.14 -2.30
CA ARG A 180 -10.15 0.91 -3.31
C ARG A 180 -9.63 2.23 -2.76
N ARG A 181 -9.29 2.30 -1.46
CA ARG A 181 -8.81 3.53 -0.81
C ARG A 181 -7.64 4.17 -1.55
N ALA A 182 -6.60 3.40 -1.88
CA ALA A 182 -5.42 3.93 -2.57
C ALA A 182 -5.77 4.53 -3.94
N LEU A 183 -6.55 3.82 -4.75
CA LEU A 183 -7.01 4.27 -6.06
C LEU A 183 -7.86 5.54 -5.97
N ILE A 184 -8.83 5.58 -5.05
CA ILE A 184 -9.69 6.75 -4.86
C ILE A 184 -8.86 7.94 -4.40
N ALA A 185 -7.94 7.74 -3.47
CA ALA A 185 -7.04 8.80 -3.02
C ALA A 185 -6.20 9.34 -4.19
N GLU A 186 -5.65 8.45 -5.02
CA GLU A 186 -4.78 8.81 -6.16
C GLU A 186 -5.54 9.57 -7.26
N ILE A 187 -6.78 9.19 -7.57
CA ILE A 187 -7.60 9.92 -8.55
C ILE A 187 -8.08 11.25 -7.95
N PHE A 188 -8.58 11.23 -6.71
CA PHE A 188 -9.16 12.41 -6.07
C PHE A 188 -8.13 13.49 -5.77
N SER A 189 -6.87 13.12 -5.47
CA SER A 189 -5.80 14.12 -5.30
C SER A 189 -5.54 14.94 -6.56
N VAL A 190 -5.64 14.32 -7.74
CA VAL A 190 -5.52 15.01 -9.03
C VAL A 190 -6.73 15.93 -9.27
N ILE A 191 -7.94 15.48 -8.93
CA ILE A 191 -9.15 16.30 -9.01
C ILE A 191 -9.01 17.55 -8.13
N GLN A 192 -8.54 17.39 -6.89
CA GLN A 192 -8.32 18.50 -5.95
C GLN A 192 -7.10 19.37 -6.27
N ALA A 193 -6.23 18.96 -7.20
CA ALA A 193 -4.91 19.56 -7.45
C ALA A 193 -4.03 19.66 -6.18
N SER A 194 -4.04 18.60 -5.37
CA SER A 194 -3.15 18.52 -4.22
C SER A 194 -1.69 18.39 -4.68
N ALA A 195 -0.80 19.20 -4.09
CA ALA A 195 0.63 19.23 -4.40
C ALA A 195 1.44 18.13 -3.67
N ASP A 196 0.81 17.39 -2.76
CA ASP A 196 1.50 16.44 -1.90
C ASP A 196 1.86 15.14 -2.63
N ARG A 197 3.12 14.72 -2.50
CA ARG A 197 3.64 13.47 -3.08
C ARG A 197 3.13 12.21 -2.36
N VAL A 198 2.70 12.34 -1.10
CA VAL A 198 2.14 11.24 -0.31
C VAL A 198 0.64 11.46 -0.19
N VAL A 199 -0.10 10.57 -0.83
CA VAL A 199 -1.56 10.63 -0.92
C VAL A 199 -2.14 9.70 0.14
N GLU A 200 -2.30 10.20 1.37
CA GLU A 200 -2.99 9.46 2.43
C GLU A 200 -4.52 9.62 2.26
N PHE A 201 -5.26 8.50 2.24
CA PHE A 201 -6.67 8.47 1.86
C PHE A 201 -7.53 9.40 2.71
N TYR A 202 -7.38 9.38 4.04
CA TYR A 202 -8.21 10.19 4.93
C TYR A 202 -7.90 11.69 4.79
N ALA A 203 -6.62 12.05 4.69
CA ALA A 203 -6.18 13.42 4.48
C ALA A 203 -6.68 14.00 3.15
N VAL A 204 -6.61 13.21 2.06
CA VAL A 204 -6.99 13.67 0.72
C VAL A 204 -8.52 13.74 0.55
N THR A 205 -9.26 12.81 1.15
CA THR A 205 -10.73 12.76 1.02
C THR A 205 -11.45 13.59 2.08
N GLY A 206 -10.81 13.90 3.20
CA GLY A 206 -11.46 14.56 4.34
C GLY A 206 -12.49 13.66 5.06
N ILE A 207 -12.49 12.35 4.76
CA ILE A 207 -13.25 11.34 5.51
C ILE A 207 -12.62 11.17 6.88
N ARG A 208 -13.44 11.06 7.92
CA ARG A 208 -12.97 10.91 9.29
C ARG A 208 -12.40 9.52 9.52
N ARG A 209 -11.18 9.49 10.06
CA ARG A 209 -10.53 8.27 10.55
C ARG A 209 -11.10 7.90 11.91
N GLU A 210 -11.21 6.61 12.17
CA GLU A 210 -11.48 6.12 13.52
C GLU A 210 -10.40 6.62 14.50
N PRO A 211 -10.78 7.08 15.70
CA PRO A 211 -9.81 7.57 16.67
C PRO A 211 -8.86 6.45 17.08
N THR A 212 -7.59 6.79 17.26
CA THR A 212 -6.62 5.83 17.80
C THR A 212 -6.78 5.76 19.31
N LEU A 213 -7.27 4.63 19.80
CA LEU A 213 -7.53 4.43 21.23
C LEU A 213 -6.25 4.03 21.97
N MET A 214 -6.13 4.51 23.20
CA MET A 214 -5.14 4.09 24.18
C MET A 214 -5.85 3.50 25.39
N ARG A 215 -5.22 2.53 26.05
CA ARG A 215 -5.74 1.93 27.27
C ARG A 215 -4.89 2.35 28.47
N LEU A 216 -5.55 2.92 29.46
CA LEU A 216 -4.97 3.45 30.69
C LEU A 216 -5.70 2.83 31.89
N ARG A 217 -4.94 2.32 32.85
CA ARG A 217 -5.49 1.86 34.11
C ARG A 217 -4.95 2.67 35.28
N LEU A 218 -5.85 3.24 36.07
CA LEU A 218 -5.52 4.00 37.27
C LEU A 218 -5.38 3.03 38.44
N LEU A 219 -4.26 3.12 39.16
CA LEU A 219 -3.93 2.27 40.30
C LEU A 219 -4.09 3.02 41.63
N ASP A 220 -4.61 4.25 41.57
CA ASP A 220 -4.81 5.13 42.71
C ASP A 220 -6.30 5.46 42.86
N SER A 221 -6.86 5.14 44.03
CA SER A 221 -8.27 5.41 44.33
C SER A 221 -8.65 6.89 44.25
N GLY A 222 -7.76 7.81 44.60
CA GLY A 222 -7.97 9.26 44.50
C GLY A 222 -8.06 9.73 43.05
N ALA A 223 -7.17 9.23 42.18
CA ALA A 223 -7.22 9.49 40.75
C ALA A 223 -8.51 8.93 40.11
N ARG A 224 -8.97 7.74 40.53
CA ARG A 224 -10.25 7.19 40.07
C ARG A 224 -11.43 8.07 40.45
N GLN A 225 -11.45 8.60 41.68
CA GLN A 225 -12.52 9.50 42.15
C GLN A 225 -12.67 10.75 41.27
N VAL A 226 -11.56 11.32 40.78
CA VAL A 226 -11.57 12.49 39.87
C VAL A 226 -12.36 12.22 38.58
N ILE A 227 -12.41 10.97 38.12
CA ILE A 227 -13.09 10.57 36.88
C ILE A 227 -14.30 9.66 37.15
N GLY A 228 -14.96 9.82 38.30
CA GLY A 228 -16.21 9.11 38.61
C GLY A 228 -16.04 7.63 38.99
N GLY A 229 -14.86 7.25 39.48
CA GLY A 229 -14.56 5.90 39.98
C GLY A 229 -14.03 4.93 38.94
N LEU A 230 -13.88 5.35 37.67
CA LEU A 230 -13.36 4.49 36.60
C LEU A 230 -11.89 4.14 36.86
N GLY A 231 -11.56 2.84 36.75
CA GLY A 231 -10.22 2.32 36.99
C GLY A 231 -9.49 1.84 35.73
N ASP A 232 -10.21 1.37 34.72
CA ASP A 232 -9.66 0.85 33.45
C ASP A 232 -10.41 1.53 32.31
N ILE A 233 -9.66 2.27 31.49
CA ILE A 233 -10.20 3.23 30.53
C ILE A 233 -9.58 2.92 29.17
N SER A 234 -10.42 2.82 28.15
CA SER A 234 -9.99 2.89 26.76
C SER A 234 -10.64 4.09 26.10
N ALA A 235 -9.81 5.05 25.68
CA ALA A 235 -10.27 6.33 25.13
C ALA A 235 -9.30 6.84 24.05
N PRO A 236 -9.74 7.73 23.14
CA PRO A 236 -8.85 8.39 22.19
C PRO A 236 -7.65 9.03 22.87
N ALA A 237 -6.47 8.95 22.24
CA ALA A 237 -5.22 9.50 22.80
C ALA A 237 -5.36 11.00 23.14
N GLU A 238 -6.08 11.75 22.32
CA GLU A 238 -6.33 13.18 22.49
C GLU A 238 -7.23 13.50 23.69
N GLU A 239 -8.12 12.59 24.08
CA GLU A 239 -8.93 12.73 25.29
C GLU A 239 -8.10 12.41 26.54
N ILE A 240 -7.28 11.36 26.49
CA ILE A 240 -6.34 11.01 27.57
C ILE A 240 -5.34 12.15 27.82
N ALA A 241 -4.88 12.82 26.76
CA ALA A 241 -3.99 13.97 26.83
C ALA A 241 -4.54 15.14 27.65
N GLN A 242 -5.87 15.24 27.79
CA GLN A 242 -6.56 16.31 28.53
C GLN A 242 -6.80 15.99 30.00
N LEU A 243 -6.53 14.75 30.43
CA LEU A 243 -6.74 14.34 31.82
C LEU A 243 -5.82 15.12 32.76
N SER A 244 -6.41 15.62 33.86
CA SER A 244 -5.68 16.18 35.00
C SER A 244 -5.92 15.27 36.20
N LEU A 245 -4.95 14.42 36.49
CA LEU A 245 -5.03 13.41 37.54
C LEU A 245 -3.91 13.61 38.56
N PRO A 246 -4.14 13.32 39.86
CA PRO A 246 -3.15 13.46 40.92
C PRO A 246 -2.13 12.30 40.89
N LEU A 247 -1.53 12.04 39.73
CA LEU A 247 -0.54 11.00 39.51
C LEU A 247 0.86 11.49 39.86
N ARG A 248 1.70 10.57 40.33
CA ARG A 248 3.11 10.78 40.68
C ARG A 248 4.05 9.99 39.80
N ARG A 249 3.56 8.95 39.13
CA ARG A 249 4.36 8.09 38.24
C ARG A 249 3.50 7.33 37.24
N ILE A 250 4.13 6.93 36.14
CA ILE A 250 3.49 6.20 35.06
C ILE A 250 4.29 4.96 34.71
N PHE A 251 3.60 3.84 34.60
CA PHE A 251 4.13 2.60 34.04
C PHE A 251 3.65 2.45 32.61
N ILE A 252 4.52 1.99 31.73
CA ILE A 252 4.20 1.65 30.34
C ILE A 252 4.64 0.21 30.17
N VAL A 253 3.66 -0.67 29.95
CA VAL A 253 3.90 -2.10 29.78
C VAL A 253 3.44 -2.55 28.41
N GLU A 254 4.20 -3.46 27.80
CA GLU A 254 3.89 -3.96 26.48
C GLU A 254 2.69 -4.92 26.52
N ASN A 255 2.73 -5.91 27.41
CA ASN A 255 1.70 -6.94 27.51
C ASN A 255 0.43 -6.44 28.24
N LEU A 256 -0.72 -6.68 27.61
CA LEU A 256 -2.03 -6.28 28.13
C LEU A 256 -2.35 -6.94 29.49
N GLN A 257 -2.17 -8.25 29.60
CA GLN A 257 -2.51 -8.99 30.83
C GLN A 257 -1.56 -8.62 31.96
N THR A 258 -0.28 -8.36 31.66
CA THR A 258 0.66 -7.85 32.65
C THR A 258 0.18 -6.51 33.22
N GLY A 259 -0.31 -5.58 32.40
CA GLY A 259 -0.90 -4.32 32.88
C GLY A 259 -2.18 -4.51 33.71
N LEU A 260 -3.01 -5.50 33.37
CA LEU A 260 -4.20 -5.88 34.14
C LEU A 260 -3.85 -6.59 35.47
N ALA A 261 -2.66 -7.15 35.60
CA ALA A 261 -2.20 -7.77 36.84
C ALA A 261 -1.79 -6.76 37.92
N PHE A 262 -1.47 -5.51 37.54
CA PHE A 262 -1.13 -4.45 38.51
C PHE A 262 -2.25 -4.32 39.56
N THR A 263 -1.90 -4.21 40.83
CA THR A 263 -2.86 -3.93 41.91
C THR A 263 -2.76 -2.47 42.34
N GLU A 264 -3.48 -2.08 43.41
CA GLU A 264 -3.41 -0.72 43.96
C GLU A 264 -1.97 -0.30 44.19
N LEU A 265 -1.63 0.88 43.67
CA LEU A 265 -0.32 1.49 43.77
C LEU A 265 -0.51 3.01 43.79
N PRO A 266 -0.53 3.64 44.99
CA PRO A 266 -0.87 5.04 45.14
C PRO A 266 -0.06 5.99 44.24
N GLY A 267 -0.75 6.98 43.68
CA GLY A 267 -0.22 7.93 42.71
C GLY A 267 0.27 7.33 41.39
N SER A 268 -0.22 6.15 40.99
CA SER A 268 0.28 5.47 39.79
C SER A 268 -0.81 5.19 38.77
N ALA A 269 -0.43 5.18 37.50
CA ALA A 269 -1.24 4.63 36.41
C ALA A 269 -0.38 3.81 35.44
N VAL A 270 -1.01 2.93 34.68
CA VAL A 270 -0.34 2.07 33.72
C VAL A 270 -0.97 2.17 32.33
N PHE A 271 -0.16 2.47 31.33
CA PHE A 271 -0.50 2.29 29.91
C PHE A 271 -0.12 0.87 29.49
N MET A 272 -1.00 0.22 28.72
CA MET A 272 -0.84 -1.18 28.34
C MET A 272 -1.23 -1.42 26.89
N GLY A 273 -0.59 -2.39 26.23
CA GLY A 273 -0.98 -2.87 24.91
C GLY A 273 -0.71 -1.87 23.77
N LEU A 274 0.27 -0.97 23.94
CA LEU A 274 0.65 -0.01 22.88
C LEU A 274 1.41 -0.68 21.73
N GLY A 275 2.10 -1.79 22.00
CA GLY A 275 2.96 -2.47 21.01
C GLY A 275 3.94 -1.47 20.38
N TYR A 276 3.91 -1.37 19.05
CA TYR A 276 4.74 -0.41 18.32
C TYR A 276 4.21 1.02 18.25
N ALA A 277 2.96 1.27 18.64
CA ALA A 277 2.30 2.58 18.57
C ALA A 277 2.70 3.50 19.74
N VAL A 278 3.96 3.44 20.16
CA VAL A 278 4.49 4.22 21.29
C VAL A 278 4.63 5.70 20.98
N GLU A 279 4.62 6.08 19.71
CA GLU A 279 4.54 7.46 19.26
C GLU A 279 3.30 8.19 19.78
N LEU A 280 2.22 7.47 20.12
CA LEU A 280 1.02 8.06 20.72
C LEU A 280 1.31 8.69 22.08
N LEU A 281 2.33 8.22 22.80
CA LEU A 281 2.76 8.83 24.07
C LEU A 281 3.20 10.29 23.87
N SER A 282 3.67 10.65 22.68
CA SER A 282 4.04 12.04 22.35
C SER A 282 2.85 13.00 22.35
N LEU A 283 1.62 12.48 22.21
CA LEU A 283 0.39 13.25 22.24
C LEU A 283 -0.07 13.60 23.65
N ILE A 284 0.54 13.02 24.69
CA ILE A 284 0.11 13.16 26.09
C ILE A 284 1.13 14.06 26.83
N PRO A 285 0.88 15.38 26.96
CA PRO A 285 1.91 16.32 27.42
C PRO A 285 2.29 16.13 28.89
N TRP A 286 1.35 15.68 29.72
CA TRP A 286 1.56 15.50 31.15
C TRP A 286 2.48 14.32 31.48
N LEU A 287 2.75 13.39 30.55
CA LEU A 287 3.72 12.31 30.77
C LEU A 287 5.13 12.83 31.02
N ARG A 288 5.53 13.91 30.34
CA ARG A 288 6.86 14.51 30.48
C ARG A 288 7.11 15.16 31.84
N GLN A 289 6.06 15.36 32.62
CA GLN A 289 6.12 15.99 33.94
C GLN A 289 6.20 14.95 35.07
N LEU A 290 6.10 13.67 34.73
CA LEU A 290 6.05 12.57 35.68
C LEU A 290 7.17 11.55 35.40
N PRO A 291 7.76 10.96 36.45
CA PRO A 291 8.57 9.76 36.32
C PRO A 291 7.83 8.67 35.54
N CYS A 292 8.40 8.30 34.40
CA CYS A 292 7.88 7.25 33.54
C CYS A 292 8.80 6.02 33.60
N PHE A 293 8.17 4.85 33.59
CA PHE A 293 8.85 3.58 33.65
C PHE A 293 8.35 2.62 32.58
N TYR A 294 9.27 1.99 31.84
CA TYR A 294 8.96 1.03 30.80
C TYR A 294 9.31 -0.39 31.23
N TRP A 295 8.41 -1.34 30.98
CA TRP A 295 8.69 -2.76 31.11
C TRP A 295 8.13 -3.51 29.90
N GLY A 296 9.05 -3.96 29.05
CA GLY A 296 8.76 -4.82 27.89
C GLY A 296 9.60 -6.09 27.92
N ASP A 297 9.59 -6.79 26.79
CA ASP A 297 10.33 -8.04 26.63
C ASP A 297 11.86 -7.82 26.62
N LEU A 298 12.59 -8.80 27.16
CA LEU A 298 14.05 -8.86 27.11
C LEU A 298 14.49 -9.58 25.82
N ASP A 299 14.33 -8.87 24.70
CA ASP A 299 14.73 -9.28 23.35
C ASP A 299 15.10 -8.07 22.47
N THR A 300 15.37 -8.28 21.18
CA THR A 300 15.77 -7.18 20.30
C THR A 300 14.63 -6.22 19.99
N HIS A 301 13.38 -6.71 19.92
CA HIS A 301 12.19 -5.88 19.70
C HIS A 301 11.89 -4.98 20.90
N GLY A 302 11.94 -5.49 22.13
CA GLY A 302 11.68 -4.74 23.35
C GLY A 302 12.66 -3.58 23.55
N PHE A 303 13.95 -3.79 23.25
CA PHE A 303 14.93 -2.70 23.23
C PHE A 303 14.69 -1.69 22.10
N ALA A 304 14.23 -2.15 20.93
CA ALA A 304 13.86 -1.23 19.84
C ALA A 304 12.65 -0.36 20.20
N ILE A 305 11.66 -0.90 20.93
CA ILE A 305 10.53 -0.14 21.47
C ILE A 305 11.01 0.88 22.51
N LEU A 306 11.82 0.46 23.48
CA LEU A 306 12.40 1.37 24.48
C LEU A 306 13.16 2.54 23.84
N ASN A 307 13.99 2.25 22.83
CA ASN A 307 14.70 3.28 22.07
C ASN A 307 13.74 4.29 21.43
N ARG A 308 12.61 3.83 20.86
CA ARG A 308 11.58 4.70 20.27
C ARG A 308 10.85 5.52 21.33
N ILE A 309 10.48 4.93 22.46
CA ILE A 309 9.82 5.67 23.55
C ILE A 309 10.71 6.84 24.02
N ARG A 310 12.02 6.62 24.12
CA ARG A 310 12.97 7.68 24.51
C ARG A 310 13.10 8.84 23.54
N CYS A 311 12.67 8.70 22.29
CA CYS A 311 12.53 9.84 21.39
C CYS A 311 11.43 10.82 21.86
N TYR A 312 10.44 10.35 22.63
CA TYR A 312 9.29 11.13 23.07
C TYR A 312 9.31 11.44 24.58
N LEU A 313 9.85 10.50 25.37
CA LEU A 313 10.04 10.56 26.83
C LEU A 313 11.52 10.25 27.17
N PRO A 314 12.44 11.22 27.01
CA PRO A 314 13.88 10.99 27.17
C PRO A 314 14.30 10.44 28.54
N ASP A 315 13.60 10.86 29.60
CA ASP A 315 13.91 10.50 31.00
C ASP A 315 13.24 9.19 31.47
N ILE A 316 12.69 8.39 30.55
CA ILE A 316 12.05 7.12 30.90
C ILE A 316 13.08 6.07 31.34
N HIS A 317 12.76 5.38 32.43
CA HIS A 317 13.59 4.32 33.00
C HIS A 317 13.04 2.95 32.59
N SER A 318 13.92 2.03 32.21
CA SER A 318 13.52 0.62 32.03
C SER A 318 13.49 -0.09 33.40
N ILE A 319 12.56 -1.03 33.58
CA ILE A 319 12.46 -1.87 34.79
C ILE A 319 12.40 -3.33 34.35
N LEU A 320 13.11 -4.21 35.06
CA LEU A 320 13.16 -5.66 34.79
C LEU A 320 13.71 -5.97 33.38
N MET A 321 14.42 -5.02 32.78
CA MET A 321 15.08 -5.13 31.47
C MET A 321 16.60 -5.01 31.61
N ASP A 322 17.15 -5.62 32.67
CA ASP A 322 18.57 -5.64 32.97
C ASP A 322 19.15 -7.07 32.92
N GLU A 323 20.48 -7.17 32.93
CA GLU A 323 21.16 -8.47 32.79
C GLU A 323 20.85 -9.39 33.96
N ALA A 324 20.67 -8.86 35.18
CA ALA A 324 20.33 -9.67 36.35
C ALA A 324 18.94 -10.30 36.17
N ALA A 325 17.93 -9.50 35.80
CA ALA A 325 16.59 -9.99 35.49
C ALA A 325 16.61 -11.06 34.39
N LEU A 326 17.42 -10.88 33.34
CA LEU A 326 17.57 -11.88 32.28
C LEU A 326 18.18 -13.19 32.79
N LEU A 327 19.30 -13.11 33.53
CA LEU A 327 20.07 -14.28 33.96
C LEU A 327 19.42 -15.03 35.11
N ASP A 328 18.64 -14.37 35.96
CA ASP A 328 17.90 -14.99 37.07
C ASP A 328 16.74 -15.87 36.56
N HIS A 329 16.33 -15.70 35.30
CA HIS A 329 15.18 -16.40 34.70
C HIS A 329 15.58 -17.23 33.47
N ARG A 330 16.80 -17.79 33.47
CA ARG A 330 17.34 -18.62 32.38
C ARG A 330 16.41 -19.76 31.94
N ASP A 331 15.80 -20.44 32.90
CA ASP A 331 14.93 -21.59 32.65
C ASP A 331 13.63 -21.20 31.91
N LEU A 332 13.34 -19.90 31.80
CA LEU A 332 12.14 -19.36 31.18
C LEU A 332 12.41 -18.73 29.80
N TRP A 333 13.66 -18.75 29.32
CA TRP A 333 14.00 -18.20 28.01
C TRP A 333 13.25 -18.92 26.88
N GLY A 334 12.84 -18.13 25.90
CA GLY A 334 12.30 -18.56 24.62
C GLY A 334 13.23 -18.17 23.47
N GLN A 335 12.68 -18.21 22.26
CA GLN A 335 13.36 -17.77 21.05
C GLN A 335 12.55 -16.69 20.33
N GLU A 336 13.22 -15.65 19.87
CA GLU A 336 12.68 -14.61 19.03
C GLU A 336 12.57 -15.10 17.58
N ASP A 337 11.38 -15.02 16.98
CA ASP A 337 11.15 -15.50 15.62
C ASP A 337 11.89 -14.68 14.57
N LYS A 338 11.85 -13.34 14.70
CA LYS A 338 12.39 -12.39 13.72
C LYS A 338 13.18 -11.28 14.41
N PRO A 339 14.42 -11.54 14.85
CA PRO A 339 15.24 -10.53 15.50
C PRO A 339 15.43 -9.27 14.66
N VAL A 340 15.38 -8.13 15.33
CA VAL A 340 15.70 -6.82 14.77
C VAL A 340 17.15 -6.50 15.08
N ARG A 341 17.90 -6.15 14.03
CA ARG A 341 19.25 -5.60 14.18
C ARG A 341 19.26 -4.16 13.69
N ALA A 342 19.12 -3.24 14.63
CA ALA A 342 19.16 -1.80 14.38
C ALA A 342 20.20 -1.12 15.28
N ASP A 343 20.65 0.06 14.87
CA ASP A 343 21.35 0.97 15.77
C ASP A 343 20.32 1.64 16.69
N LEU A 344 20.54 1.55 18.00
CA LEU A 344 19.60 2.00 19.04
C LEU A 344 20.29 3.06 19.91
N PRO A 345 20.48 4.30 19.39
CA PRO A 345 21.32 5.32 20.01
C PRO A 345 20.77 5.85 21.34
N MET A 346 19.46 5.71 21.59
CA MET A 346 18.79 6.20 22.80
C MET A 346 18.91 5.23 23.99
N LEU A 347 19.50 4.04 23.80
CA LEU A 347 19.76 3.12 24.91
C LEU A 347 20.91 3.62 25.79
N THR A 348 20.79 3.42 27.11
CA THR A 348 21.89 3.64 28.05
C THR A 348 23.03 2.65 27.77
N GLY A 349 24.20 2.89 28.37
CA GLY A 349 25.34 1.98 28.22
C GLY A 349 25.02 0.53 28.66
N ALA A 350 24.32 0.38 29.78
CA ALA A 350 23.94 -0.94 30.31
C ALA A 350 22.94 -1.66 29.39
N GLU A 351 21.87 -1.00 28.97
CA GLU A 351 20.86 -1.59 28.06
C GLU A 351 21.45 -1.92 26.70
N ARG A 352 22.30 -1.05 26.16
CA ARG A 352 22.99 -1.30 24.88
C ARG A 352 23.95 -2.48 24.98
N GLY A 353 24.66 -2.61 26.09
CA GLY A 353 25.49 -3.78 26.39
C GLY A 353 24.67 -5.07 26.38
N LEU A 354 23.51 -5.05 27.06
CA LEU A 354 22.60 -6.19 27.09
C LEU A 354 22.01 -6.52 25.71
N TYR A 355 21.51 -5.51 24.98
CA TYR A 355 21.03 -5.65 23.60
C TYR A 355 22.10 -6.25 22.68
N ASN A 356 23.35 -5.80 22.78
CA ASN A 356 24.46 -6.34 22.00
C ASN A 356 24.75 -7.80 22.35
N ASN A 357 24.68 -8.16 23.64
CA ASN A 357 24.88 -9.54 24.10
C ASN A 357 23.78 -10.48 23.57
N ILE A 358 22.52 -10.04 23.58
CA ILE A 358 21.38 -10.77 23.00
C ILE A 358 21.55 -10.89 21.48
N SER A 359 21.82 -9.78 20.78
CA SER A 359 21.96 -9.72 19.32
C SER A 359 23.14 -10.53 18.78
N SER A 360 24.20 -10.69 19.58
CA SER A 360 25.38 -11.51 19.26
C SER A 360 25.25 -12.96 19.72
N HIS A 361 24.09 -13.35 20.25
CA HIS A 361 23.80 -14.70 20.74
C HIS A 361 24.78 -15.18 21.83
N ARG A 362 25.21 -14.27 22.72
CA ARG A 362 26.20 -14.55 23.77
C ARG A 362 25.82 -15.74 24.65
N TRP A 363 24.53 -15.87 25.01
CA TRP A 363 24.05 -16.92 25.91
C TRP A 363 23.19 -17.97 25.21
N ALA A 364 22.34 -17.58 24.26
CA ALA A 364 21.50 -18.49 23.48
C ALA A 364 21.18 -17.89 22.10
N PRO A 365 20.94 -18.73 21.07
CA PRO A 365 20.53 -18.25 19.76
C PRO A 365 19.14 -17.62 19.81
N ARG A 366 19.00 -16.42 19.25
CA ARG A 366 17.74 -15.64 19.21
C ARG A 366 17.08 -15.53 20.59
N LEU A 367 17.88 -15.31 21.64
CA LEU A 367 17.41 -15.27 23.01
C LEU A 367 16.27 -14.26 23.18
N ARG A 368 15.20 -14.69 23.86
CA ARG A 368 14.09 -13.85 24.27
C ARG A 368 13.62 -14.25 25.66
N LEU A 369 13.42 -13.29 26.54
CA LEU A 369 12.65 -13.49 27.77
C LEU A 369 11.40 -12.61 27.70
N GLU A 370 10.25 -13.25 27.47
CA GLU A 370 8.95 -12.58 27.43
C GLU A 370 8.60 -12.01 28.81
N GLN A 371 8.07 -10.79 28.82
CA GLN A 371 7.65 -10.05 30.01
C GLN A 371 6.78 -10.91 30.94
N GLU A 372 5.82 -11.63 30.36
CA GLU A 372 4.84 -12.46 31.08
C GLU A 372 5.43 -13.73 31.72
N ARG A 373 6.65 -14.13 31.31
CA ARG A 373 7.32 -15.29 31.91
C ARG A 373 8.00 -14.97 33.22
N ILE A 374 8.33 -13.71 33.48
CA ILE A 374 8.90 -13.32 34.78
C ILE A 374 7.84 -13.54 35.86
N PRO A 375 8.11 -14.33 36.92
CA PRO A 375 7.14 -14.62 37.97
C PRO A 375 6.53 -13.35 38.57
N TRP A 376 5.20 -13.28 38.60
CA TRP A 376 4.48 -12.07 38.99
C TRP A 376 4.88 -11.55 40.39
N ILE A 377 5.09 -12.44 41.36
CA ILE A 377 5.49 -12.04 42.72
C ILE A 377 6.85 -11.31 42.70
N TYR A 378 7.80 -11.82 41.92
CA TYR A 378 9.11 -11.20 41.75
C TYR A 378 8.99 -9.83 41.06
N ALA A 379 8.24 -9.76 39.96
CA ALA A 379 8.03 -8.53 39.23
C ALA A 379 7.30 -7.46 40.06
N TRP A 380 6.22 -7.85 40.74
CA TRP A 380 5.39 -6.94 41.53
C TRP A 380 6.14 -6.33 42.71
N GLN A 381 7.01 -7.08 43.37
CA GLN A 381 7.88 -6.55 44.42
C GLN A 381 8.76 -5.40 43.89
N ARG A 382 9.41 -5.60 42.73
CA ARG A 382 10.27 -4.57 42.12
C ARG A 382 9.48 -3.34 41.64
N LEU A 383 8.31 -3.55 41.04
CA LEU A 383 7.41 -2.47 40.61
C LEU A 383 6.90 -1.66 41.80
N SER A 384 6.56 -2.33 42.90
CA SER A 384 6.04 -1.68 44.11
C SER A 384 7.12 -0.91 44.87
N CYS A 385 8.37 -1.38 44.85
CA CYS A 385 9.50 -0.67 45.45
C CYS A 385 9.74 0.70 44.81
N ILE A 386 9.41 0.87 43.53
CA ILE A 386 9.49 2.16 42.84
C ILE A 386 8.44 3.13 43.36
N ALA A 387 7.35 2.62 43.94
CA ALA A 387 6.25 3.42 44.48
C ALA A 387 6.52 4.00 45.86
N THR A 388 7.36 3.31 46.64
CA THR A 388 7.84 3.73 47.96
C THR A 388 8.84 4.85 47.81
#